data_AF-A0A497NFU4-F1
#
_entry.id   AF-A0A497NFU4-F1
#
_cell.length_a   1.000
_cell.length_b   1.000
_cell.length_c   1.000
_cell.angle_alpha   90.00
_cell.angle_beta   90.00
_cell.angle_gamma   90.00
#
_symmetry.space_group_name_H-M   'P 1'
#
loop_
_entity.id
_entity.type
_entity.pdbx_description
1 polymer ?
#
loop_
_entity_poly.entity_id
_entity_poly.type
_entity_poly.pdbx_seq_one_letter_code
_entity_poly.pdbx_strand_id
1 'polypeptide(L)'
;MAEIMFETFNVPKLYVGMQALLAAYFADKMTGLIVDLGDGVCHAVPIYQGYVLNHAIQRTNIGGRDITNYLARLLMYYRGVSLTTTAEKEIVRDIKEKCCYVSLNPEAELAALTGEIERVKEYYIGAPPAAETEAAAVPKPEPVTYTLPDGSSVTLLEERFLAPEVLFTPALMGRDELGVHEMVFEAIMACDVDVRRDMAENIVLTGGTSLFPGLKERLELELNRMLKEAGINLTVNIYLPEKRELAVWIGASKLAALPEFQRSWIERAEYEREGPRIVHRSVRLGALIPYFAHAAGSS
;
A
#
# COMPACT_ATOMS: atom_id res chain seq x y z
N MET A 1 11.15 19.47 -10.80
CA MET A 1 11.42 19.45 -9.34
C MET A 1 12.77 20.07 -9.01
N ALA A 2 13.89 19.61 -9.58
CA ALA A 2 15.21 20.18 -9.32
C ALA A 2 15.27 21.69 -9.60
N GLU A 3 14.73 22.12 -10.74
CA GLU A 3 14.60 23.53 -11.12
C GLU A 3 13.92 24.37 -10.04
N ILE A 4 12.72 23.98 -9.61
CA ILE A 4 12.00 24.67 -8.53
C ILE A 4 12.83 24.74 -7.24
N MET A 5 13.49 23.64 -6.85
CA MET A 5 14.29 23.60 -5.62
C MET A 5 15.53 24.51 -5.70
N PHE A 6 16.27 24.48 -6.80
CA PHE A 6 17.49 25.27 -6.96
C PHE A 6 17.22 26.73 -7.34
N GLU A 7 16.27 27.01 -8.23
CA GLU A 7 16.04 28.34 -8.78
C GLU A 7 15.03 29.15 -7.97
N THR A 8 13.97 28.51 -7.46
CA THR A 8 12.96 29.21 -6.65
C THR A 8 13.30 29.19 -5.17
N PHE A 9 13.55 28.01 -4.61
CA PHE A 9 13.81 27.86 -3.17
C PHE A 9 15.27 28.07 -2.76
N ASN A 10 16.16 28.25 -3.74
CA ASN A 10 17.57 28.50 -3.53
C ASN A 10 18.27 27.47 -2.62
N VAL A 11 17.90 26.18 -2.72
CA VAL A 11 18.55 25.13 -1.90
C VAL A 11 20.04 25.00 -2.28
N PRO A 12 20.94 24.73 -1.32
CA PRO A 12 22.36 24.58 -1.61
C PRO A 12 22.70 23.22 -2.22
N LYS A 13 21.99 22.17 -1.78
CA LYS A 13 22.17 20.78 -2.19
C LYS A 13 20.82 20.08 -2.26
N LEU A 14 20.69 19.08 -3.12
CA LEU A 14 19.47 18.31 -3.31
C LEU A 14 19.77 16.82 -3.50
N TYR A 15 18.98 15.96 -2.88
CA TYR A 15 18.93 14.54 -3.20
C TYR A 15 17.47 14.13 -3.45
N VAL A 16 17.26 13.31 -4.48
CA VAL A 16 15.96 12.72 -4.80
C VAL A 16 16.11 11.21 -4.63
N GLY A 17 15.33 10.62 -3.75
CA GLY A 17 15.38 9.19 -3.46
C GLY A 17 14.10 8.48 -3.90
N MET A 18 14.22 7.21 -4.29
CA MET A 18 13.06 6.37 -4.58
C MET A 18 12.39 5.94 -3.27
N GLN A 19 11.07 6.13 -3.17
CA GLN A 19 10.31 5.88 -1.94
C GLN A 19 10.50 4.45 -1.41
N ALA A 20 10.41 3.45 -2.29
CA ALA A 20 10.57 2.05 -1.91
C ALA A 20 11.97 1.71 -1.38
N LEU A 21 13.04 2.33 -1.91
CA LEU A 21 14.40 2.15 -1.40
C LEU A 21 14.57 2.75 0.00
N LEU A 22 13.93 3.90 0.26
CA LEU A 22 13.93 4.54 1.58
C LEU A 22 13.11 3.73 2.60
N ALA A 23 11.98 3.18 2.17
CA ALA A 23 11.18 2.24 2.96
C ALA A 23 11.96 0.94 3.27
N ALA A 24 12.67 0.38 2.29
CA ALA A 24 13.55 -0.78 2.49
C ALA A 24 14.67 -0.49 3.50
N TYR A 25 15.27 0.70 3.41
CA TYR A 25 16.29 1.17 4.37
C TYR A 25 15.72 1.36 5.77
N PHE A 26 14.47 1.83 5.89
CA PHE A 26 13.78 1.91 7.18
C PHE A 26 13.57 0.53 7.81
N ALA A 27 13.15 -0.45 7.01
CA ALA A 27 12.87 -1.82 7.43
C ALA A 27 14.13 -2.69 7.59
N ASP A 28 15.31 -2.16 7.28
CA ASP A 28 16.58 -2.88 7.24
C ASP A 28 16.53 -4.15 6.37
N LYS A 29 15.86 -4.03 5.22
CA LYS A 29 15.69 -5.13 4.25
C LYS A 29 16.40 -4.78 2.95
N MET A 30 17.50 -5.49 2.69
CA MET A 30 18.28 -5.38 1.44
C MET A 30 17.72 -6.20 0.29
N THR A 31 16.96 -7.24 0.61
CA THR A 31 16.30 -8.11 -0.35
C THR A 31 14.86 -8.32 0.09
N GLY A 32 13.93 -8.18 -0.83
CA GLY A 32 12.51 -8.40 -0.60
C GLY A 32 11.63 -7.55 -1.53
N LEU A 33 10.33 -7.70 -1.36
CA LEU A 33 9.33 -6.95 -2.10
C LEU A 33 8.75 -5.84 -1.21
N ILE A 34 9.02 -4.59 -1.57
CA ILE A 34 8.44 -3.44 -0.87
C ILE A 34 7.10 -3.10 -1.51
N VAL A 35 6.03 -3.18 -0.72
CA VAL A 35 4.68 -2.87 -1.15
C VAL A 35 4.23 -1.58 -0.46
N ASP A 36 4.28 -0.47 -1.18
CA ASP A 36 3.92 0.85 -0.66
C ASP A 36 2.47 1.18 -1.02
N LEU A 37 1.61 1.25 -0.01
CA LEU A 37 0.17 1.49 -0.14
C LEU A 37 -0.16 2.92 0.28
N GLY A 38 -0.19 3.83 -0.70
CA GLY A 38 -0.38 5.26 -0.51
C GLY A 38 -1.83 5.75 -0.56
N ASP A 39 -2.01 7.08 -0.59
CA ASP A 39 -3.32 7.72 -0.72
C ASP A 39 -3.89 7.63 -2.15
N GLY A 40 -3.07 7.86 -3.18
CA GLY A 40 -3.53 7.87 -4.57
C GLY A 40 -2.97 6.76 -5.46
N VAL A 41 -1.97 6.02 -4.98
CA VAL A 41 -1.27 5.02 -5.77
C VAL A 41 -0.67 3.97 -4.85
N CYS A 42 -0.62 2.73 -5.32
CA CYS A 42 0.11 1.64 -4.69
C CYS A 42 1.19 1.11 -5.63
N HIS A 43 2.33 0.72 -5.08
CA HIS A 43 3.44 0.15 -5.84
C HIS A 43 3.95 -1.13 -5.17
N ALA A 44 4.30 -2.13 -5.97
CA ALA A 44 5.08 -3.28 -5.55
C ALA A 44 6.45 -3.20 -6.24
N VAL A 45 7.51 -3.04 -5.44
CA VAL A 45 8.87 -2.81 -5.91
C VAL A 45 9.79 -3.92 -5.39
N PRO A 46 10.19 -4.87 -6.26
CA PRO A 46 11.15 -5.90 -5.90
C PRO A 46 12.57 -5.33 -5.81
N ILE A 47 13.24 -5.64 -4.71
CA ILE A 47 14.61 -5.23 -4.42
C ILE A 47 15.44 -6.49 -4.13
N TYR A 48 16.56 -6.64 -4.81
CA TYR A 48 17.49 -7.75 -4.61
C TYR A 48 18.90 -7.22 -4.32
N GLN A 49 19.44 -7.51 -3.14
CA GLN A 49 20.77 -7.06 -2.70
C GLN A 49 20.96 -5.53 -2.86
N GLY A 50 19.90 -4.77 -2.60
CA GLY A 50 19.84 -3.30 -2.72
C GLY A 50 19.71 -2.76 -4.15
N TYR A 51 19.58 -3.63 -5.16
CA TYR A 51 19.21 -3.24 -6.52
C TYR A 51 17.71 -3.37 -6.74
N VAL A 52 17.09 -2.38 -7.37
CA VAL A 52 15.68 -2.44 -7.76
C VAL A 52 15.56 -3.20 -9.08
N LEU A 53 14.67 -4.20 -9.14
CA LEU A 53 14.35 -4.93 -10.36
C LEU A 53 13.28 -4.17 -11.17
N ASN A 54 13.71 -3.19 -11.96
CA ASN A 54 12.79 -2.24 -12.63
C ASN A 54 11.74 -2.91 -13.54
N HIS A 55 12.08 -4.02 -14.19
CA HIS A 55 11.17 -4.73 -15.10
C HIS A 55 10.01 -5.43 -14.35
N ALA A 56 10.15 -5.60 -13.03
CA ALA A 56 9.19 -6.28 -12.17
C ALA A 56 8.46 -5.31 -11.22
N ILE A 57 8.61 -4.00 -11.41
CA ILE A 57 7.85 -3.00 -10.66
C ILE A 57 6.41 -3.02 -11.15
N GLN A 58 5.47 -3.23 -10.23
CA GLN A 58 4.05 -3.12 -10.50
C GLN A 58 3.43 -1.90 -9.81
N ARG A 59 2.39 -1.35 -10.42
CA ARG A 59 1.70 -0.16 -9.95
C ARG A 59 0.20 -0.30 -10.21
N THR A 60 -0.60 0.06 -9.22
CA THR A 60 -2.05 0.26 -9.37
C THR A 60 -2.42 1.67 -8.91
N ASN A 61 -3.36 2.33 -9.62
CA ASN A 61 -3.82 3.67 -9.25
C ASN A 61 -5.05 3.63 -8.33
N ILE A 62 -5.08 2.63 -7.45
CA ILE A 62 -6.03 2.50 -6.35
C ILE A 62 -5.29 2.83 -5.05
N GLY A 63 -5.90 3.64 -4.18
CA GLY A 63 -5.31 3.96 -2.88
C GLY A 63 -6.33 4.41 -1.85
N GLY A 64 -5.83 5.00 -0.76
CA GLY A 64 -6.64 5.48 0.37
C GLY A 64 -7.73 6.48 -0.01
N ARG A 65 -7.53 7.27 -1.07
CA ARG A 65 -8.48 8.24 -1.61
C ARG A 65 -9.66 7.57 -2.29
N ASP A 66 -9.42 6.50 -3.03
CA ASP A 66 -10.46 5.73 -3.69
C ASP A 66 -11.36 5.08 -2.65
N ILE A 67 -10.77 4.51 -1.60
CA ILE A 67 -11.50 3.98 -0.44
C ILE A 67 -12.35 5.06 0.23
N THR A 68 -11.79 6.25 0.48
CA THR A 68 -12.54 7.38 1.06
C THR A 68 -13.71 7.80 0.17
N ASN A 69 -13.50 7.91 -1.14
CA ASN A 69 -14.57 8.29 -2.08
C ASN A 69 -15.65 7.20 -2.17
N TYR A 70 -15.27 5.93 -2.12
CA TYR A 70 -16.21 4.82 -2.15
C TYR A 70 -17.01 4.72 -0.85
N LEU A 71 -16.35 4.87 0.30
CA LEU A 71 -17.02 4.95 1.60
C LEU A 71 -18.06 6.07 1.63
N ALA A 72 -17.75 7.26 1.09
CA ALA A 72 -18.73 8.34 1.00
C ALA A 72 -19.99 7.94 0.20
N ARG A 73 -19.83 7.16 -0.89
CA ARG A 73 -20.96 6.63 -1.67
C ARG A 73 -21.76 5.59 -0.88
N LEU A 74 -21.09 4.71 -0.14
CA LEU A 74 -21.74 3.70 0.70
C LEU A 74 -22.54 4.36 1.84
N LEU A 75 -21.96 5.36 2.52
CA LEU A 75 -22.64 6.13 3.57
C LEU A 75 -23.90 6.83 3.04
N MET A 76 -23.82 7.39 1.83
CA MET A 76 -24.97 8.00 1.17
C MET A 76 -26.05 6.96 0.86
N TYR A 77 -25.68 5.79 0.34
CA TYR A 77 -26.62 4.75 -0.07
C TYR A 77 -27.31 4.05 1.12
N TYR A 78 -26.53 3.62 2.12
CA TYR A 78 -27.04 2.81 3.24
C TYR A 78 -27.52 3.65 4.43
N ARG A 79 -26.92 4.82 4.68
CA ARG A 79 -27.23 5.67 5.85
C ARG A 79 -27.94 6.97 5.48
N GLY A 80 -28.03 7.31 4.20
CA GLY A 80 -28.59 8.59 3.76
C GLY A 80 -27.73 9.81 4.11
N VAL A 81 -26.46 9.59 4.50
CA VAL A 81 -25.54 10.65 4.93
C VAL A 81 -24.71 11.10 3.73
N SER A 82 -24.96 12.32 3.24
CA SER A 82 -24.26 12.89 2.08
C SER A 82 -23.10 13.77 2.53
N LEU A 83 -21.87 13.30 2.29
CA LEU A 83 -20.61 13.98 2.61
C LEU A 83 -19.86 14.26 1.31
N THR A 84 -19.95 15.49 0.79
CA THR A 84 -19.50 15.84 -0.57
C THR A 84 -18.39 16.88 -0.60
N THR A 85 -18.36 17.79 0.37
CA THR A 85 -17.36 18.87 0.44
C THR A 85 -15.98 18.32 0.82
N THR A 86 -14.93 19.12 0.59
CA THR A 86 -13.55 18.75 0.95
C THR A 86 -13.39 18.56 2.45
N ALA A 87 -14.03 19.39 3.28
CA ALA A 87 -14.02 19.26 4.73
C ALA A 87 -14.75 17.99 5.19
N GLU A 88 -15.89 17.66 4.57
CA GLU A 88 -16.63 16.44 4.88
C GLU A 88 -15.87 15.17 4.48
N LYS A 89 -15.08 15.21 3.40
CA LYS A 89 -14.21 14.10 3.02
C LYS A 89 -13.13 13.79 4.07
N GLU A 90 -12.69 14.78 4.85
CA GLU A 90 -11.81 14.51 6.00
C GLU A 90 -12.54 13.76 7.12
N ILE A 91 -13.84 13.99 7.30
CA ILE A 91 -14.67 13.21 8.23
C ILE A 91 -14.79 11.77 7.73
N VAL A 92 -15.03 11.57 6.42
CA VAL A 92 -15.05 10.22 5.82
C VAL A 92 -13.70 9.53 5.97
N ARG A 93 -12.59 10.26 5.84
CA ARG A 93 -11.24 9.73 6.08
C ARG A 93 -11.05 9.31 7.55
N ASP A 94 -11.54 10.09 8.51
CA ASP A 94 -11.49 9.74 9.94
C ASP A 94 -12.35 8.51 10.26
N ILE A 95 -13.55 8.40 9.66
CA ILE A 95 -14.39 7.20 9.74
C ILE A 95 -13.67 5.99 9.15
N LYS A 96 -13.04 6.15 7.99
CA LYS A 96 -12.25 5.10 7.35
C LYS A 96 -11.15 4.58 8.27
N GLU A 97 -10.36 5.48 8.85
CA GLU A 97 -9.22 5.13 9.70
C GLU A 97 -9.63 4.51 11.04
N LYS A 98 -10.77 4.94 11.62
CA LYS A 98 -11.20 4.46 12.95
C LYS A 98 -12.13 3.25 12.90
N CYS A 99 -12.96 3.12 11.87
CA CYS A 99 -14.07 2.16 11.87
C CYS A 99 -13.89 1.02 10.86
N CYS A 100 -13.14 1.22 9.78
CA CYS A 100 -13.05 0.24 8.71
C CYS A 100 -11.93 -0.80 8.93
N TYR A 101 -12.10 -1.97 8.32
CA TYR A 101 -11.16 -3.09 8.39
C TYR A 101 -11.26 -3.93 7.12
N VAL A 102 -10.23 -4.73 6.85
CA VAL A 102 -10.23 -5.67 5.73
C VAL A 102 -10.77 -7.01 6.21
N SER A 103 -11.82 -7.50 5.56
CA SER A 103 -12.38 -8.84 5.81
C SER A 103 -11.59 -9.92 5.08
N LEU A 104 -11.50 -11.10 5.69
CA LEU A 104 -10.97 -12.32 5.06
C LEU A 104 -11.94 -12.91 4.04
N ASN A 105 -13.24 -12.80 4.31
CA ASN A 105 -14.30 -13.29 3.44
C ASN A 105 -15.49 -12.31 3.48
N PRO A 106 -15.43 -11.24 2.66
CA PRO A 106 -16.43 -10.18 2.69
C PRO A 106 -17.79 -10.67 2.19
N GLU A 107 -17.83 -11.69 1.33
CA GLU A 107 -19.08 -12.34 0.90
C GLU A 107 -19.79 -13.02 2.08
N ALA A 108 -19.05 -13.80 2.88
CA ALA A 108 -19.61 -14.47 4.05
C ALA A 108 -20.10 -13.49 5.11
N GLU A 109 -19.35 -12.41 5.38
CA GLU A 109 -19.78 -11.35 6.31
C GLU A 109 -21.06 -10.65 5.83
N LEU A 110 -21.15 -10.33 4.54
CA LEU A 110 -22.34 -9.69 3.97
C LEU A 110 -23.55 -10.64 3.95
N ALA A 111 -23.34 -11.92 3.66
CA ALA A 111 -24.38 -12.94 3.71
C ALA A 111 -24.92 -13.15 5.14
N ALA A 112 -24.06 -13.11 6.15
CA ALA A 112 -24.46 -13.18 7.56
C ALA A 112 -25.29 -11.97 8.01
N LEU A 113 -25.11 -10.81 7.39
CA LEU A 113 -25.88 -9.59 7.66
C LEU A 113 -27.24 -9.58 6.95
N THR A 114 -27.26 -9.87 5.66
CA THR A 114 -28.44 -9.73 4.79
C THR A 114 -29.35 -10.95 4.81
N GLY A 115 -28.80 -12.14 5.10
CA GLY A 115 -29.48 -13.42 4.89
C GLY A 115 -29.68 -13.79 3.41
N GLU A 116 -29.18 -12.99 2.47
CA GLU A 116 -29.41 -13.11 1.03
C GLU A 116 -28.12 -13.52 0.29
N ILE A 117 -27.76 -14.81 0.34
CA ILE A 117 -26.52 -15.33 -0.26
C ILE A 117 -26.42 -15.04 -1.77
N GLU A 118 -27.52 -15.14 -2.51
CA GLU A 118 -27.51 -14.98 -3.97
C GLU A 118 -27.30 -13.52 -4.41
N ARG A 119 -27.86 -12.55 -3.68
CA ARG A 119 -27.67 -11.12 -3.96
C ARG A 119 -26.24 -10.66 -3.66
N VAL A 120 -25.61 -11.30 -2.67
CA VAL A 120 -24.19 -11.07 -2.35
C VAL A 120 -23.29 -11.57 -3.47
N LYS A 121 -23.55 -12.75 -4.04
CA LYS A 121 -22.79 -13.27 -5.19
C LYS A 121 -22.87 -12.36 -6.41
N GLU A 122 -24.05 -11.75 -6.67
CA GLU A 122 -24.19 -10.77 -7.75
C GLU A 122 -23.38 -9.49 -7.52
N TYR A 123 -23.24 -9.05 -6.26
CA TYR A 123 -22.45 -7.87 -5.90
C TYR A 123 -20.94 -8.07 -6.12
N TYR A 124 -20.47 -9.32 -6.05
CA TYR A 124 -19.07 -9.72 -6.19
C TYR A 124 -18.74 -10.37 -7.54
N ILE A 125 -19.55 -10.14 -8.59
CA ILE A 125 -19.23 -10.65 -9.93
C ILE A 125 -17.89 -10.08 -10.41
N GLY A 126 -16.89 -10.96 -10.56
CA GLY A 126 -15.52 -10.60 -10.95
C GLY A 126 -14.52 -10.46 -9.80
N ALA A 127 -14.97 -10.62 -8.55
CA ALA A 127 -14.06 -10.77 -7.41
C ALA A 127 -13.36 -12.15 -7.47
N PRO A 128 -12.17 -12.28 -6.88
CA PRO A 128 -11.51 -13.58 -6.78
C PRO A 128 -12.43 -14.56 -6.04
N PRO A 129 -12.60 -15.81 -6.52
CA PRO A 129 -13.55 -16.74 -5.92
C PRO A 129 -13.22 -16.91 -4.44
N ALA A 130 -14.23 -16.70 -3.58
CA ALA A 130 -14.10 -16.91 -2.15
C ALA A 130 -13.48 -18.29 -1.91
N ALA A 131 -12.44 -18.37 -1.07
CA ALA A 131 -11.85 -19.65 -0.72
C ALA A 131 -12.98 -20.58 -0.23
N GLU A 132 -12.99 -21.82 -0.73
CA GLU A 132 -13.82 -22.92 -0.23
C GLU A 132 -13.38 -23.35 1.19
N THR A 133 -13.11 -22.39 2.07
CA THR A 133 -13.14 -22.64 3.50
C THR A 133 -14.60 -22.89 3.84
N GLU A 134 -14.86 -24.10 4.35
CA GLU A 134 -16.10 -24.47 5.02
C GLU A 134 -16.65 -23.26 5.79
N ALA A 135 -17.98 -23.10 5.78
CA ALA A 135 -18.73 -22.07 6.49
C ALA A 135 -18.49 -22.13 8.02
N ALA A 136 -17.26 -21.90 8.46
CA ALA A 136 -16.91 -21.51 9.79
C ALA A 136 -17.71 -20.24 10.01
N ALA A 137 -18.62 -20.28 10.98
CA ALA A 137 -19.54 -19.20 11.28
C ALA A 137 -18.74 -17.91 11.47
N VAL A 138 -18.68 -17.09 10.42
CA VAL A 138 -18.02 -15.78 10.51
C VAL A 138 -18.82 -15.01 11.55
N PRO A 139 -18.18 -14.51 12.62
CA PRO A 139 -18.88 -13.78 13.65
C PRO A 139 -19.63 -12.62 13.01
N LYS A 140 -20.91 -12.48 13.34
CA LYS A 140 -21.75 -11.42 12.79
C LYS A 140 -21.07 -10.07 13.10
N PRO A 141 -20.77 -9.24 12.09
CA PRO A 141 -20.04 -8.01 12.32
C PRO A 141 -20.87 -7.06 13.19
N GLU A 142 -20.25 -6.50 14.23
CA GLU A 142 -20.91 -5.61 15.18
C GLU A 142 -21.01 -4.17 14.61
N PRO A 143 -22.14 -3.47 14.82
CA PRO A 143 -22.28 -2.08 14.41
C PRO A 143 -21.36 -1.18 15.24
N VAL A 144 -20.76 -0.17 14.60
CA VAL A 144 -19.96 0.88 15.26
C VAL A 144 -20.61 2.23 15.05
N THR A 145 -20.84 2.96 16.14
CA THR A 145 -21.39 4.31 16.10
C THR A 145 -20.26 5.34 16.04
N TYR A 146 -20.32 6.25 15.08
CA TYR A 146 -19.41 7.37 14.94
C TYR A 146 -20.15 8.69 15.17
N THR A 147 -19.59 9.57 16.00
CA THR A 147 -20.15 10.91 16.26
C THR A 147 -19.60 11.93 15.26
N LEU A 148 -20.48 12.53 14.46
CA LEU A 148 -20.14 13.59 13.52
C LEU A 148 -19.82 14.90 14.27
N PRO A 149 -19.10 15.85 13.63
CA PRO A 149 -18.73 17.12 14.26
C PRO A 149 -19.93 18.00 14.70
N ASP A 150 -21.11 17.78 14.12
CA ASP A 150 -22.35 18.45 14.49
C ASP A 150 -23.04 17.82 15.72
N GLY A 151 -22.48 16.75 16.28
CA GLY A 151 -23.01 16.00 17.42
C GLY A 151 -24.00 14.89 17.03
N SER A 152 -24.39 14.79 15.75
CA SER A 152 -25.18 13.66 15.27
C SER A 152 -24.34 12.38 15.23
N SER A 153 -25.00 11.22 15.15
CA SER A 153 -24.30 9.93 15.18
C SER A 153 -24.72 9.07 14.00
N VAL A 154 -23.75 8.40 13.38
CA VAL A 154 -23.96 7.47 12.26
C VAL A 154 -23.56 6.07 12.73
N THR A 155 -24.46 5.11 12.57
CA THR A 155 -24.19 3.70 12.85
C THR A 155 -23.68 3.03 11.58
N LEU A 156 -22.48 2.46 11.63
CA LEU A 156 -21.78 1.82 10.52
C LEU A 156 -21.79 0.31 10.69
N LEU A 157 -21.98 -0.43 9.60
CA LEU A 157 -22.04 -1.89 9.63
C LEU A 157 -21.31 -2.47 8.41
N GLU A 158 -22.00 -2.74 7.30
CA GLU A 158 -21.42 -3.33 6.10
C GLU A 158 -20.36 -2.44 5.42
N GLU A 159 -20.50 -1.12 5.51
CA GLU A 159 -19.60 -0.16 4.86
C GLU A 159 -18.17 -0.26 5.37
N ARG A 160 -18.00 -0.80 6.59
CA ARG A 160 -16.72 -0.93 7.29
C ARG A 160 -15.75 -1.89 6.60
N PHE A 161 -16.28 -2.96 5.99
CA PHE A 161 -15.47 -3.94 5.26
C PHE A 161 -15.68 -3.86 3.75
N LEU A 162 -16.83 -3.35 3.28
CA LEU A 162 -17.06 -3.10 1.86
C LEU A 162 -16.16 -1.97 1.33
N ALA A 163 -15.89 -0.93 2.13
CA ALA A 163 -15.08 0.18 1.65
C ALA A 163 -13.62 -0.23 1.31
N PRO A 164 -12.89 -0.94 2.18
CA PRO A 164 -11.53 -1.40 1.87
C PRO A 164 -11.46 -2.52 0.83
N GLU A 165 -12.57 -3.21 0.54
CA GLU A 165 -12.62 -4.29 -0.45
C GLU A 165 -12.25 -3.82 -1.87
N VAL A 166 -12.37 -2.54 -2.17
CA VAL A 166 -11.90 -1.96 -3.44
C VAL A 166 -10.40 -2.09 -3.67
N LEU A 167 -9.62 -2.37 -2.61
CA LEU A 167 -8.19 -2.72 -2.74
C LEU A 167 -7.99 -4.09 -3.38
N PHE A 168 -8.93 -5.01 -3.22
CA PHE A 168 -8.88 -6.37 -3.76
C PHE A 168 -9.74 -6.47 -5.02
N THR A 169 -10.88 -5.79 -5.06
CA THR A 169 -11.81 -5.81 -6.18
C THR A 169 -12.10 -4.37 -6.68
N PRO A 170 -11.16 -3.74 -7.43
CA PRO A 170 -11.37 -2.38 -7.97
C PRO A 170 -12.60 -2.22 -8.87
N ALA A 171 -13.07 -3.32 -9.47
CA ALA A 171 -14.28 -3.39 -10.29
C ALA A 171 -15.54 -2.90 -9.56
N LEU A 172 -15.59 -2.97 -8.22
CA LEU A 172 -16.68 -2.42 -7.40
C LEU A 172 -16.88 -0.90 -7.59
N MET A 173 -15.82 -0.19 -8.00
CA MET A 173 -15.89 1.23 -8.32
C MET A 173 -16.01 1.50 -9.83
N GLY A 174 -16.19 0.45 -10.64
CA GLY A 174 -16.17 0.52 -12.10
C GLY A 174 -14.79 0.83 -12.67
N ARG A 175 -13.71 0.44 -11.97
CA ARG A 175 -12.32 0.62 -12.43
C ARG A 175 -11.73 -0.71 -12.87
N ASP A 176 -11.07 -0.69 -14.02
CA ASP A 176 -10.29 -1.81 -14.55
C ASP A 176 -8.81 -1.60 -14.18
N GLU A 177 -8.49 -1.91 -12.93
CA GLU A 177 -7.15 -1.78 -12.33
C GLU A 177 -6.88 -3.05 -11.54
N LEU A 178 -5.59 -3.40 -11.37
CA LEU A 178 -5.19 -4.55 -10.57
C LEU A 178 -5.51 -4.31 -9.08
N GLY A 179 -6.03 -5.33 -8.42
CA GLY A 179 -6.07 -5.39 -6.97
C GLY A 179 -4.67 -5.47 -6.37
N VAL A 180 -4.54 -5.15 -5.08
CA VAL A 180 -3.23 -5.16 -4.38
C VAL A 180 -2.62 -6.56 -4.38
N HIS A 181 -3.43 -7.59 -4.19
CA HIS A 181 -2.98 -8.99 -4.22
C HIS A 181 -2.45 -9.41 -5.61
N GLU A 182 -3.13 -9.02 -6.68
CA GLU A 182 -2.70 -9.24 -8.07
C GLU A 182 -1.41 -8.48 -8.38
N MET A 183 -1.34 -7.19 -8.02
CA MET A 183 -0.14 -6.36 -8.19
C MET A 183 1.08 -7.00 -7.52
N VAL A 184 0.92 -7.51 -6.30
CA VAL A 184 1.99 -8.18 -5.56
C VAL A 184 2.38 -9.51 -6.22
N PHE A 185 1.40 -10.31 -6.61
CA PHE A 185 1.65 -11.58 -7.31
C PHE A 185 2.38 -11.37 -8.64
N GLU A 186 1.93 -10.42 -9.46
CA GLU A 186 2.56 -10.06 -10.74
C GLU A 186 3.99 -9.55 -10.55
N ALA A 187 4.27 -8.79 -9.49
CA ALA A 187 5.63 -8.33 -9.19
C ALA A 187 6.55 -9.52 -8.87
N ILE A 188 6.07 -10.52 -8.12
CA ILE A 188 6.83 -11.74 -7.83
C ILE A 188 7.02 -12.55 -9.13
N MET A 189 5.98 -12.69 -9.95
CA MET A 189 6.06 -13.48 -11.19
C MET A 189 6.91 -12.81 -12.28
N ALA A 190 6.99 -11.49 -12.30
CA ALA A 190 7.86 -10.75 -13.21
C ALA A 190 9.34 -10.88 -12.84
N CYS A 191 9.67 -11.28 -11.61
CA CYS A 191 11.04 -11.59 -11.21
C CYS A 191 11.51 -12.94 -11.76
N ASP A 192 12.83 -13.05 -11.98
CA ASP A 192 13.50 -14.31 -12.31
C ASP A 192 13.23 -15.38 -11.24
N VAL A 193 13.11 -16.64 -11.69
CA VAL A 193 12.71 -17.79 -10.85
C VAL A 193 13.54 -17.90 -9.57
N ASP A 194 14.85 -17.66 -9.67
CA ASP A 194 15.79 -17.77 -8.56
C ASP A 194 15.56 -16.72 -7.45
N VAL A 195 14.93 -15.60 -7.79
CA VAL A 195 14.70 -14.46 -6.88
C VAL A 195 13.29 -14.50 -6.27
N ARG A 196 12.34 -15.21 -6.88
CA ARG A 196 10.93 -15.24 -6.45
C ARG A 196 10.75 -15.68 -5.00
N ARG A 197 11.56 -16.64 -4.53
CA ARG A 197 11.53 -17.09 -3.14
C ARG A 197 11.82 -15.92 -2.20
N ASP A 198 12.89 -15.20 -2.45
CA ASP A 198 13.30 -14.08 -1.60
C ASP A 198 12.24 -12.96 -1.61
N MET A 199 11.57 -12.73 -2.75
CA MET A 199 10.49 -11.75 -2.86
C MET A 199 9.24 -12.17 -2.07
N ALA A 200 8.85 -13.44 -2.14
CA ALA A 200 7.67 -13.97 -1.46
C ALA A 200 7.86 -14.11 0.07
N GLU A 201 9.06 -14.48 0.51
CA GLU A 201 9.39 -14.66 1.93
C GLU A 201 9.73 -13.34 2.65
N ASN A 202 10.00 -12.27 1.90
CA ASN A 202 10.36 -10.95 2.44
C ASN A 202 9.50 -9.83 1.85
N ILE A 203 8.18 -9.92 1.99
CA ILE A 203 7.27 -8.83 1.63
C ILE A 203 7.22 -7.83 2.78
N VAL A 204 7.38 -6.54 2.51
CA VAL A 204 7.28 -5.46 3.50
C VAL A 204 6.17 -4.51 3.09
N LEU A 205 5.15 -4.35 3.94
CA LEU A 205 4.09 -3.36 3.68
C LEU A 205 4.44 -2.00 4.29
N THR A 206 4.33 -0.95 3.49
CA THR A 206 4.49 0.44 3.92
C THR A 206 3.33 1.33 3.46
N GLY A 207 3.28 2.56 3.95
CA GLY A 207 2.29 3.55 3.55
C GLY A 207 1.04 3.54 4.42
N GLY A 208 0.27 4.62 4.40
CA GLY A 208 -0.87 4.82 5.30
C GLY A 208 -2.02 3.82 5.09
N THR A 209 -2.26 3.40 3.85
CA THR A 209 -3.31 2.41 3.54
C THR A 209 -2.96 1.01 4.06
N SER A 210 -1.69 0.73 4.36
CA SER A 210 -1.28 -0.52 4.99
C SER A 210 -1.71 -0.68 6.46
N LEU A 211 -2.32 0.35 7.06
CA LEU A 211 -2.74 0.36 8.46
C LEU A 211 -4.07 -0.36 8.73
N PHE A 212 -4.80 -0.78 7.69
CA PHE A 212 -6.06 -1.49 7.88
C PHE A 212 -5.87 -2.79 8.69
N PRO A 213 -6.66 -3.00 9.75
CA PRO A 213 -6.72 -4.30 10.42
C PRO A 213 -7.18 -5.39 9.44
N GLY A 214 -6.58 -6.58 9.49
CA GLY A 214 -6.93 -7.72 8.63
C GLY A 214 -6.26 -7.70 7.25
N LEU A 215 -5.58 -6.60 6.86
CA LEU A 215 -4.98 -6.47 5.54
C LEU A 215 -3.88 -7.51 5.31
N LYS A 216 -3.04 -7.76 6.32
CA LYS A 216 -1.95 -8.73 6.22
C LYS A 216 -2.51 -10.13 5.97
N GLU A 217 -3.46 -10.54 6.81
CA GLU A 217 -4.04 -11.87 6.80
C GLU A 217 -4.79 -12.13 5.50
N ARG A 218 -5.55 -11.13 5.00
CA ARG A 218 -6.22 -11.22 3.69
C ARG A 218 -5.21 -11.31 2.55
N LEU A 219 -4.17 -10.47 2.55
CA LEU A 219 -3.17 -10.48 1.49
C LEU A 219 -2.38 -11.80 1.48
N GLU A 220 -2.02 -12.35 2.65
CA GLU A 220 -1.39 -13.67 2.76
C GLU A 220 -2.32 -14.77 2.23
N LEU A 221 -3.62 -14.74 2.55
CA LEU A 221 -4.59 -15.71 2.06
C LEU A 221 -4.67 -15.70 0.52
N GLU A 222 -4.86 -14.52 -0.08
CA GLU A 222 -4.98 -14.36 -1.53
C GLU A 222 -3.70 -14.78 -2.27
N LEU A 223 -2.53 -14.34 -1.78
CA LEU A 223 -1.25 -14.69 -2.40
C LEU A 223 -0.96 -16.19 -2.32
N ASN A 224 -1.22 -16.84 -1.18
CA ASN A 224 -1.08 -18.28 -1.06
C ASN A 224 -2.03 -19.04 -1.99
N ARG A 225 -3.27 -18.54 -2.19
CA ARG A 225 -4.22 -19.12 -3.14
C ARG A 225 -3.68 -19.02 -4.58
N MET A 226 -3.27 -17.83 -5.00
CA MET A 226 -2.73 -17.59 -6.36
C MET A 226 -1.46 -18.40 -6.64
N LEU A 227 -0.55 -18.52 -5.67
CA LEU A 227 0.65 -19.34 -5.80
C LEU A 227 0.31 -20.82 -5.96
N LYS A 228 -0.67 -21.33 -5.19
CA LYS A 228 -1.15 -22.72 -5.29
C LYS A 228 -1.80 -22.98 -6.64
N GLU A 229 -2.63 -22.08 -7.14
CA GLU A 229 -3.27 -22.17 -8.46
C GLU A 229 -2.25 -22.16 -9.60
N ALA A 230 -1.17 -21.38 -9.45
CA ALA A 230 -0.05 -21.36 -10.38
C ALA A 230 0.87 -22.60 -10.26
N GLY A 231 0.62 -23.51 -9.32
CA GLY A 231 1.45 -24.69 -9.07
C GLY A 231 2.83 -24.36 -8.46
N ILE A 232 2.97 -23.20 -7.81
CA ILE A 232 4.22 -22.70 -7.25
C ILE A 232 4.21 -22.93 -5.74
N ASN A 233 5.20 -23.69 -5.24
CA ASN A 233 5.37 -23.94 -3.82
C ASN A 233 6.36 -22.93 -3.20
N LEU A 234 5.86 -21.74 -2.90
CA LEU A 234 6.57 -20.70 -2.14
C LEU A 234 5.82 -20.37 -0.86
N THR A 235 6.54 -20.01 0.19
CA THR A 235 5.96 -19.53 1.44
C THR A 235 5.86 -18.01 1.39
N VAL A 236 4.66 -17.48 1.58
CA VAL A 236 4.44 -16.03 1.71
C VAL A 236 4.70 -15.62 3.15
N ASN A 237 5.52 -14.59 3.34
CA ASN A 237 5.71 -13.99 4.65
C ASN A 237 5.71 -12.46 4.54
N ILE A 238 4.75 -11.85 5.23
CA ILE A 238 4.55 -10.40 5.21
C ILE A 238 5.02 -9.79 6.54
N TYR A 239 6.01 -8.92 6.44
CA TYR A 239 6.54 -8.11 7.53
C TYR A 239 5.84 -6.75 7.58
N LEU A 240 5.40 -6.38 8.79
CA LEU A 240 4.78 -5.08 9.08
C LEU A 240 5.70 -4.30 10.03
N PRO A 241 6.51 -3.36 9.52
CA PRO A 241 7.28 -2.48 10.37
C PRO A 241 6.37 -1.65 11.31
N GLU A 242 6.84 -1.33 12.51
CA GLU A 242 6.21 -0.28 13.32
C GLU A 242 6.34 1.07 12.62
N LYS A 243 5.36 1.98 12.79
CA LYS A 243 5.36 3.30 12.14
C LYS A 243 5.51 3.25 10.61
N ARG A 244 5.00 2.19 9.98
CA ARG A 244 5.11 1.94 8.52
C ARG A 244 4.46 3.01 7.65
N GLU A 245 3.55 3.80 8.20
CA GLU A 245 2.97 5.00 7.58
C GLU A 245 3.98 6.13 7.40
N LEU A 246 5.04 6.15 8.22
CA LEU A 246 6.16 7.10 8.14
C LEU A 246 7.44 6.46 7.62
N ALA A 247 7.41 5.20 7.18
CA ALA A 247 8.60 4.41 6.80
C ALA A 247 9.53 5.16 5.84
N VAL A 248 8.97 5.69 4.74
CA VAL A 248 9.73 6.44 3.73
C VAL A 248 10.40 7.68 4.33
N TRP A 249 9.68 8.41 5.19
CA TRP A 249 10.18 9.63 5.81
C TRP A 249 11.27 9.35 6.84
N ILE A 250 11.07 8.34 7.70
CA ILE A 250 12.08 7.91 8.68
C ILE A 250 13.31 7.36 7.97
N GLY A 251 13.13 6.55 6.91
CA GLY A 251 14.21 6.04 6.09
C GLY A 251 15.04 7.16 5.46
N ALA A 252 14.38 8.18 4.89
CA ALA A 252 15.03 9.37 4.37
C ALA A 252 15.79 10.15 5.45
N SER A 253 15.20 10.31 6.64
CA SER A 253 15.81 11.01 7.77
C SER A 253 17.07 10.28 8.26
N LYS A 254 17.00 8.96 8.44
CA LYS A 254 18.17 8.13 8.82
C LYS A 254 19.27 8.21 7.77
N LEU A 255 18.91 8.14 6.49
CA LEU A 255 19.88 8.20 5.39
C LEU A 255 20.55 9.57 5.29
N ALA A 256 19.77 10.66 5.41
CA ALA A 256 20.28 12.02 5.37
C ALA A 256 21.22 12.36 6.55
N ALA A 257 21.06 11.66 7.68
CA ALA A 257 21.92 11.84 8.86
C ALA A 257 23.33 11.24 8.69
N LEU A 258 23.55 10.36 7.70
CA LEU A 258 24.86 9.74 7.47
C LEU A 258 25.85 10.75 6.83
N PRO A 259 27.02 11.02 7.46
CA PRO A 259 28.04 11.92 6.89
C PRO A 259 28.51 11.49 5.50
N GLU A 260 28.63 10.20 5.27
CA GLU A 260 29.07 9.59 4.00
C GLU A 260 28.03 9.81 2.89
N PHE A 261 26.75 9.98 3.25
CA PHE A 261 25.67 10.19 2.31
C PHE A 261 25.61 11.62 1.77
N GLN A 262 26.16 12.59 2.51
CA GLN A 262 26.20 14.00 2.08
C GLN A 262 27.00 14.20 0.77
N ARG A 263 27.90 13.28 0.44
CA ARG A 263 28.67 13.27 -0.82
C ARG A 263 27.83 12.88 -2.03
N SER A 264 26.68 12.24 -1.80
CA SER A 264 25.77 11.80 -2.86
C SER A 264 24.73 12.87 -3.22
N TRP A 265 24.73 14.01 -2.55
CA TRP A 265 23.81 15.11 -2.83
C TRP A 265 24.30 15.92 -4.03
N ILE A 266 23.37 16.32 -4.88
CA ILE A 266 23.62 17.18 -6.03
C ILE A 266 23.90 18.58 -5.50
N GLU A 267 25.06 19.15 -5.84
CA GLU A 267 25.40 20.52 -5.46
C GLU A 267 24.89 21.52 -6.50
N ARG A 268 24.63 22.77 -6.08
CA ARG A 268 24.23 23.86 -6.99
C ARG A 268 25.18 24.03 -8.18
N ALA A 269 26.48 23.98 -7.95
CA ALA A 269 27.48 24.13 -9.01
C ALA A 269 27.38 23.01 -10.07
N GLU A 270 26.97 21.81 -9.67
CA GLU A 270 26.74 20.70 -10.61
C GLU A 270 25.43 20.91 -11.38
N TYR A 271 24.38 21.37 -10.70
CA TYR A 271 23.11 21.74 -11.33
C TYR A 271 23.28 22.86 -12.37
N GLU A 272 24.03 23.90 -12.09
CA GLU A 272 24.28 25.01 -13.03
C GLU A 272 25.05 24.56 -14.28
N ARG A 273 25.87 23.51 -14.16
CA ARG A 273 26.67 22.95 -15.27
C ARG A 273 25.86 21.99 -16.14
N GLU A 274 25.07 21.10 -15.53
CA GLU A 274 24.37 20.01 -16.25
C GLU A 274 22.87 20.28 -16.46
N GLY A 275 22.35 21.31 -15.79
CA GLY A 275 20.94 21.71 -15.80
C GLY A 275 20.02 20.72 -15.07
N PRO A 276 18.70 20.84 -15.28
CA PRO A 276 17.69 20.05 -14.57
C PRO A 276 17.79 18.54 -14.74
N ARG A 277 18.46 18.05 -15.79
CA ARG A 277 18.56 16.61 -16.10
C ARG A 277 19.48 15.86 -15.14
N ILE A 278 20.27 16.56 -14.33
CA ILE A 278 21.21 15.97 -13.37
C ILE A 278 20.54 14.98 -12.40
N VAL A 279 19.27 15.17 -12.07
CA VAL A 279 18.52 14.24 -11.21
C VAL A 279 18.41 12.83 -11.78
N HIS A 280 18.26 12.67 -13.10
CA HIS A 280 18.15 11.34 -13.71
C HIS A 280 19.48 10.57 -13.67
N ARG A 281 20.60 11.28 -13.51
CA ARG A 281 21.94 10.69 -13.44
C ARG A 281 22.36 10.35 -12.00
N SER A 282 21.94 11.17 -11.04
CA SER A 282 22.31 11.05 -9.63
C SER A 282 21.40 10.10 -8.85
N VAL A 283 20.16 9.86 -9.31
CA VAL A 283 19.31 8.76 -8.83
C VAL A 283 19.84 7.45 -9.41
N ARG A 284 21.02 7.00 -8.97
CA ARG A 284 21.58 5.72 -9.40
C ARG A 284 20.87 4.57 -8.69
N LEU A 285 20.38 3.62 -9.47
CA LEU A 285 19.96 2.30 -8.96
C LEU A 285 21.14 1.68 -8.20
N GLY A 286 20.92 1.26 -6.96
CA GLY A 286 21.97 0.73 -6.08
C GLY A 286 22.80 1.79 -5.34
N ALA A 287 22.49 3.09 -5.46
CA ALA A 287 23.20 4.15 -4.70
C ALA A 287 23.15 3.96 -3.19
N LEU A 288 22.14 3.25 -2.68
CA LEU A 288 21.99 3.03 -1.25
C LEU A 288 22.76 1.81 -0.73
N ILE A 289 23.23 0.91 -1.61
CA ILE A 289 23.89 -0.35 -1.24
C ILE A 289 25.03 -0.15 -0.22
N PRO A 290 25.95 0.84 -0.40
CA PRO A 290 27.03 1.05 0.57
C PRO A 290 26.56 1.42 1.98
N TYR A 291 25.36 1.99 2.09
CA TYR A 291 24.83 2.54 3.35
C TYR A 291 24.00 1.53 4.14
N PHE A 292 23.46 0.49 3.50
CA PHE A 292 22.79 -0.60 4.21
C PHE A 292 23.73 -1.40 5.12
N ALA A 293 25.04 -1.43 4.83
CA ALA A 293 26.03 -2.04 5.71
C ALA A 293 26.16 -1.34 7.08
N HIS A 294 25.74 -0.07 7.19
CA HIS A 294 25.77 0.67 8.46
C HIS A 294 24.53 0.42 9.33
N ALA A 295 23.39 0.07 8.72
CA ALA A 295 22.16 -0.23 9.45
C ALA A 295 22.27 -1.54 10.26
N ALA A 296 22.94 -2.56 9.70
CA ALA A 296 23.18 -3.84 10.37
C ALA A 296 24.22 -3.78 11.52
N GLY A 297 24.92 -2.66 11.71
CA GLY A 297 26.01 -2.51 12.68
C GLY A 297 25.65 -1.74 13.96
N SER A 298 24.39 -1.30 14.11
CA SER A 298 23.96 -0.44 15.22
C SER A 298 22.76 -1.00 16.00
N SER A 299 22.73 -2.32 16.21
CA SER A 299 21.82 -3.01 17.13
C SER A 299 22.53 -3.44 18.41
#